data_AF-A0A8S1EGF0-F1
#
_entry.id   AF-A0A8S1EGF0-F1
#
_cell.length_a   1.000
_cell.length_b   1.000
_cell.length_c   1.000
_cell.angle_alpha   90.00
_cell.angle_beta   90.00
_cell.angle_gamma   90.00
#
_symmetry.space_group_name_H-M   'P 1'
#
loop_
_entity.id
_entity.type
_entity.pdbx_description
1 polymer ?
#
loop_
_entity_poly.entity_id
_entity_poly.type
_entity_poly.pdbx_seq_one_letter_code
_entity_poly.pdbx_strand_id
1 'polypeptide(L)'
;MDDIGGFSGVVKLSNVSDFIAPNLDCIIPLETKRVKKAEPTVQIRTKEERKKPKIESIKISLADCLACNGCITSAETVLIEEQSLSKVWESVATFRLSIVTVSPQAVCSIAAKLAIPVEETARRISRFFISRGVRHVVDSSFGRQFCLSLLMEEMESVPSTSRPLLSSACPGFVCYAEKSQGELLVPRISKIRSPQAVTGALVKNYLALKYKIEPCQIFHATVMPCFDKKLEASREQFLVPGTKIRETDCVVSTGHLIGESGGSSGGYAYRVAMDYASKYNGTINTSQLNKNMELLEVLAGDEILLRVAKGFGGRMATTESKLETAFVHRLRSR
;
A
#
# COMPACT_ATOMS: atom_id res chain seq x y z
N MET A 1 2.64 -61.22 19.74
CA MET A 1 1.54 -60.48 20.37
C MET A 1 1.60 -59.07 19.82
N ASP A 2 1.60 -58.95 18.48
CA ASP A 2 0.42 -58.87 17.58
C ASP A 2 0.08 -57.37 17.45
N ASP A 3 0.53 -56.62 16.45
CA ASP A 3 0.44 -56.73 14.97
C ASP A 3 -0.97 -56.43 14.39
N ILE A 4 -1.00 -55.33 13.62
CA ILE A 4 -1.79 -55.06 12.39
C ILE A 4 -3.20 -54.44 12.45
N GLY A 5 -3.30 -53.30 11.75
CA GLY A 5 -4.45 -52.81 10.99
C GLY A 5 -4.41 -51.28 10.88
N GLY A 6 -3.83 -50.60 9.89
CA GLY A 6 -3.62 -50.92 8.47
C GLY A 6 -4.55 -50.05 7.63
N PHE A 7 -4.05 -48.98 6.99
CA PHE A 7 -4.47 -48.59 5.64
C PHE A 7 -3.49 -47.57 5.00
N SER A 8 -2.87 -48.06 3.91
CA SER A 8 -2.35 -47.41 2.70
C SER A 8 -1.52 -46.13 2.79
N GLY A 9 -0.23 -46.28 2.45
CA GLY A 9 0.61 -45.19 2.03
C GLY A 9 0.19 -44.63 0.67
N VAL A 10 0.12 -43.31 0.60
CA VAL A 10 0.48 -42.46 -0.53
C VAL A 10 0.38 -41.01 -0.01
N VAL A 11 1.48 -40.27 -0.16
CA VAL A 11 1.70 -38.86 0.18
C VAL A 11 1.99 -38.51 1.67
N LYS A 12 3.26 -38.63 2.07
CA LYS A 12 3.83 -37.73 3.10
C LYS A 12 4.17 -36.40 2.41
N LEU A 13 3.32 -35.38 2.57
CA LEU A 13 3.66 -33.99 2.20
C LEU A 13 4.64 -33.42 3.22
N SER A 14 5.90 -33.84 3.14
CA SER A 14 7.02 -33.02 3.59
C SER A 14 7.27 -31.96 2.52
N ASN A 15 7.18 -30.67 2.91
CA ASN A 15 7.44 -29.46 2.11
C ASN A 15 6.25 -28.90 1.30
N VAL A 16 5.19 -28.48 2.00
CA VAL A 16 4.36 -27.34 1.54
C VAL A 16 4.85 -26.09 2.27
N SER A 17 6.11 -25.76 2.01
CA SER A 17 6.66 -24.44 2.24
C SER A 17 6.97 -23.93 0.85
N ASP A 18 6.15 -23.03 0.32
CA ASP A 18 6.46 -22.24 -0.89
C ASP A 18 7.60 -21.26 -0.58
N PHE A 19 8.70 -21.78 -0.04
CA PHE A 19 9.93 -21.07 0.23
C PHE A 19 10.84 -21.37 -0.96
N ILE A 20 10.68 -20.59 -2.03
CA ILE A 20 11.69 -20.54 -3.08
C ILE A 20 12.93 -19.94 -2.41
N ALA A 21 13.98 -20.75 -2.23
CA ALA A 21 15.26 -20.24 -1.76
C ALA A 21 15.68 -19.04 -2.64
N PRO A 22 16.15 -17.92 -2.05
CA PRO A 22 16.50 -16.75 -2.84
C PRO A 22 17.58 -17.12 -3.85
N ASN A 23 17.28 -16.92 -5.14
CA ASN A 23 18.27 -17.12 -6.18
C ASN A 23 19.39 -16.08 -5.97
N LEU A 24 20.62 -16.55 -5.78
CA LEU A 24 21.79 -15.72 -5.39
C LEU A 24 22.28 -14.79 -6.51
N ASP A 25 21.64 -14.80 -7.67
CA ASP A 25 22.07 -14.10 -8.88
C ASP A 25 21.85 -12.56 -8.87
N CYS A 26 21.20 -12.02 -7.84
CA CYS A 26 20.87 -10.58 -7.75
C CYS A 26 21.63 -9.81 -6.64
N ILE A 27 22.70 -10.39 -6.07
CA ILE A 27 23.62 -9.63 -5.21
C ILE A 27 24.76 -9.13 -6.08
N ILE A 28 24.74 -7.84 -6.45
CA ILE A 28 25.93 -7.20 -7.03
C ILE A 28 26.98 -7.15 -5.91
N PRO A 29 28.12 -7.86 -6.03
CA PRO A 29 29.18 -7.76 -5.05
C PRO A 29 29.71 -6.33 -5.06
N LEU A 30 29.67 -5.64 -3.92
CA LEU A 30 30.40 -4.40 -3.76
C LEU A 30 31.89 -4.73 -3.75
N GLU A 31 32.55 -4.60 -4.91
CA GLU A 31 34.01 -4.65 -5.00
C GLU A 31 34.61 -3.49 -4.20
N THR A 32 35.07 -3.78 -2.98
CA THR A 32 35.87 -2.83 -2.21
C THR A 32 37.27 -2.72 -2.81
N LYS A 33 37.47 -1.82 -3.77
CA LYS A 33 38.82 -1.38 -4.16
C LYS A 33 39.42 -0.58 -3.01
N ARG A 34 40.44 -1.14 -2.35
CA ARG A 34 41.28 -0.39 -1.40
C ARG A 34 42.07 0.67 -2.14
N VAL A 35 41.62 1.92 -2.10
CA VAL A 35 42.40 3.07 -2.55
C VAL A 35 43.36 3.47 -1.43
N LYS A 36 44.66 3.56 -1.74
CA LYS A 36 45.70 4.01 -0.81
C LYS A 36 45.46 5.47 -0.40
N LYS A 37 45.70 5.77 0.89
CA LYS A 37 45.58 7.11 1.51
C LYS A 37 46.29 8.19 0.68
N ALA A 38 45.57 9.25 0.34
CA ALA A 38 46.11 10.56 0.04
C ALA A 38 45.27 11.61 0.80
N GLU A 39 45.93 12.64 1.32
CA GLU A 39 45.39 13.67 2.21
C GLU A 39 44.22 14.45 1.58
N PRO A 40 43.25 14.94 2.39
CA PRO A 40 42.08 15.62 1.84
C PRO A 40 42.39 17.09 1.56
N THR A 41 42.75 17.40 0.31
CA THR A 41 42.65 18.78 -0.19
C THR A 41 41.20 19.06 -0.55
N VAL A 42 40.49 19.83 0.29
CA VAL A 42 39.11 20.26 0.01
C VAL A 42 39.15 21.32 -1.08
N GLN A 43 38.93 20.90 -2.34
CA GLN A 43 38.57 21.83 -3.40
C GLN A 43 37.06 22.02 -3.41
N ILE A 44 36.62 23.22 -3.00
CA ILE A 44 35.24 23.68 -3.17
C ILE A 44 35.01 23.83 -4.68
N ARG A 45 34.29 22.88 -5.29
CA ARG A 45 33.78 23.04 -6.65
C ARG A 45 32.70 24.12 -6.63
N THR A 46 32.97 25.25 -7.28
CA THR A 46 31.98 26.25 -7.66
C THR A 46 30.87 25.57 -8.46
N LYS A 47 29.63 25.78 -8.01
CA LYS A 47 28.43 25.12 -8.51
C LYS A 47 28.01 25.79 -9.83
N GLU A 48 28.32 25.19 -10.97
CA GLU A 48 27.61 25.51 -12.20
C GLU A 48 26.12 25.18 -12.03
N GLU A 49 25.26 26.09 -12.48
CA GLU A 49 23.81 25.99 -12.40
C GLU A 49 23.31 24.78 -13.19
N ARG A 50 23.14 23.64 -12.50
CA ARG A 50 22.42 22.49 -13.03
C ARG A 50 20.94 22.83 -13.13
N LYS A 51 20.42 22.87 -14.37
CA LYS A 51 18.98 22.91 -14.69
C LYS A 51 18.22 21.95 -13.77
N LYS A 52 17.14 22.43 -13.13
CA LYS A 52 16.28 21.66 -12.25
C LYS A 52 15.91 20.33 -12.94
N PRO A 53 16.18 19.16 -12.33
CA PRO A 53 15.76 17.89 -12.92
C PRO A 53 14.23 17.88 -13.00
N LYS A 54 13.68 17.47 -14.16
CA LYS A 54 12.25 17.15 -14.28
C LYS A 54 11.97 16.02 -13.30
N ILE A 55 11.10 16.28 -12.33
CA ILE A 55 10.64 15.27 -11.37
C ILE A 55 9.65 14.39 -12.12
N GLU A 56 10.14 13.26 -12.65
CA GLU A 56 9.27 12.24 -13.23
C GLU A 56 8.48 11.55 -12.10
N SER A 57 7.20 11.31 -12.33
CA SER A 57 6.32 10.65 -11.36
C SER A 57 6.81 9.21 -11.14
N ILE A 58 7.43 8.96 -9.98
CA ILE A 58 7.79 7.61 -9.54
C ILE A 58 6.48 6.87 -9.28
N LYS A 59 6.15 5.92 -10.14
CA LYS A 59 5.03 4.99 -9.92
C LYS A 59 5.50 3.97 -8.90
N ILE A 60 4.70 3.77 -7.85
CA ILE A 60 4.92 2.69 -6.88
C ILE A 60 3.79 1.70 -7.11
N SER A 61 4.07 0.61 -7.83
CA SER A 61 3.19 -0.54 -7.96
C SER A 61 3.35 -1.50 -6.78
N LEU A 62 2.46 -2.48 -6.65
CA LEU A 62 2.63 -3.56 -5.66
C LEU A 62 3.95 -4.32 -5.85
N ALA A 63 4.47 -4.35 -7.09
CA ALA A 63 5.76 -4.95 -7.44
C ALA A 63 6.97 -4.05 -7.10
N ASP A 64 6.77 -2.73 -6.96
CA ASP A 64 7.81 -1.77 -6.55
C ASP A 64 7.90 -1.62 -5.02
N CYS A 65 6.97 -2.24 -4.29
CA CYS A 65 7.15 -2.49 -2.87
C CYS A 65 8.40 -3.37 -2.72
N LEU A 66 9.20 -3.16 -1.68
CA LEU A 66 10.31 -4.06 -1.29
C LEU A 66 9.85 -5.53 -1.02
N ALA A 67 8.57 -5.83 -1.29
CA ALA A 67 7.95 -7.13 -1.40
C ALA A 67 8.49 -8.04 -2.52
N CYS A 68 9.52 -7.62 -3.27
CA CYS A 68 10.26 -8.50 -4.19
C CYS A 68 10.89 -9.72 -3.48
N ASN A 69 10.95 -9.73 -2.14
CA ASN A 69 11.35 -10.88 -1.33
C ASN A 69 10.17 -11.77 -0.88
N GLY A 70 9.02 -11.75 -1.57
CA GLY A 70 7.86 -12.59 -1.18
C GLY A 70 7.25 -12.18 0.17
N CYS A 71 7.39 -10.91 0.56
CA CYS A 71 6.97 -10.44 1.88
C CYS A 71 5.46 -10.28 2.05
N ILE A 72 4.64 -10.34 0.99
CA ILE A 72 3.18 -10.19 1.06
C ILE A 72 2.54 -11.55 0.76
N THR A 73 1.87 -12.11 1.75
CA THR A 73 1.09 -13.34 1.66
C THR A 73 -0.20 -13.11 0.89
N SER A 74 -0.81 -14.18 0.37
CA SER A 74 -2.12 -14.09 -0.30
C SER A 74 -3.19 -13.46 0.59
N ALA A 75 -3.13 -13.68 1.92
CA ALA A 75 -4.04 -13.07 2.88
C ALA A 75 -3.81 -11.56 3.02
N GLU A 76 -2.55 -11.12 3.08
CA GLU A 76 -2.18 -9.70 3.13
C GLU A 76 -2.61 -8.95 1.85
N THR A 77 -2.59 -9.60 0.68
CA THR A 77 -3.12 -9.03 -0.57
C THR A 77 -4.62 -8.75 -0.49
N VAL A 78 -5.41 -9.68 0.05
CA VAL A 78 -6.86 -9.48 0.23
C VAL A 78 -7.13 -8.29 1.16
N LEU A 79 -6.39 -8.19 2.27
CA LEU A 79 -6.51 -7.05 3.20
C LEU A 79 -6.17 -5.70 2.56
N ILE A 80 -5.24 -5.68 1.61
CA ILE A 80 -4.90 -4.49 0.83
C ILE A 80 -6.04 -4.11 -0.13
N GLU A 81 -6.64 -5.10 -0.79
CA GLU A 81 -7.69 -4.90 -1.79
C GLU A 81 -9.02 -4.45 -1.17
N GLU A 82 -9.37 -4.97 0.02
CA GLU A 82 -10.55 -4.54 0.79
C GLU A 82 -10.50 -3.06 1.18
N GLN A 83 -9.31 -2.46 1.21
CA GLN A 83 -9.13 -1.04 1.54
C GLN A 83 -9.18 -0.20 0.26
N SER A 84 -10.36 0.35 -0.03
CA SER A 84 -10.65 1.07 -1.25
C SER A 84 -11.39 2.40 -1.00
N LEU A 85 -11.46 3.25 -2.04
CA LEU A 85 -12.29 4.45 -2.00
C LEU A 85 -13.78 4.11 -1.85
N SER A 86 -14.25 3.00 -2.43
CA SER A 86 -15.65 2.57 -2.29
C SER A 86 -16.01 2.33 -0.83
N LYS A 87 -15.15 1.62 -0.09
CA LYS A 87 -15.31 1.40 1.35
C LYS A 87 -15.35 2.71 2.14
N VAL A 88 -14.55 3.70 1.74
CA VAL A 88 -14.60 5.04 2.35
C VAL A 88 -15.98 5.66 2.18
N TRP A 89 -16.56 5.62 0.97
CA TRP A 89 -17.86 6.23 0.72
C TRP A 89 -19.01 5.52 1.43
N GLU A 90 -19.01 4.18 1.45
CA GLU A 90 -19.97 3.38 2.23
C GLU A 90 -19.90 3.71 3.73
N SER A 91 -18.68 3.85 4.25
CA SER A 91 -18.46 4.14 5.67
C SER A 91 -18.82 5.59 6.02
N VAL A 92 -18.53 6.56 5.16
CA VAL A 92 -18.88 7.98 5.38
C VAL A 92 -20.40 8.16 5.51
N ALA A 93 -21.21 7.37 4.81
CA ALA A 93 -22.67 7.41 4.94
C ALA A 93 -23.20 6.75 6.24
N THR A 94 -22.43 5.83 6.82
CA THR A 94 -22.90 4.98 7.93
C THR A 94 -22.44 5.52 9.30
N PHE A 95 -21.24 6.07 9.38
CA PHE A 95 -20.64 6.48 10.65
C PHE A 95 -21.09 7.89 11.08
N ARG A 96 -21.14 8.10 12.40
CA ARG A 96 -21.56 9.38 13.00
C ARG A 96 -20.55 10.51 12.73
N LEU A 97 -19.25 10.19 12.74
CA LEU A 97 -18.17 11.14 12.50
C LEU A 97 -17.15 10.53 11.54
N SER A 98 -16.85 11.21 10.44
CA SER A 98 -15.90 10.77 9.41
C SER A 98 -14.69 11.70 9.34
N ILE A 99 -13.49 11.14 9.45
CA ILE A 99 -12.22 11.86 9.42
C ILE A 99 -11.33 11.26 8.34
N VAL A 100 -10.71 12.10 7.52
CA VAL A 100 -9.69 11.68 6.57
C VAL A 100 -8.36 12.34 6.89
N THR A 101 -7.33 11.55 7.15
CA THR A 101 -5.96 12.02 7.37
C THR A 101 -5.16 11.91 6.08
N VAL A 102 -4.65 13.03 5.56
CA VAL A 102 -3.85 13.07 4.33
C VAL A 102 -2.37 13.24 4.67
N SER A 103 -1.53 12.43 4.04
CA SER A 103 -0.08 12.58 4.19
C SER A 103 0.47 13.70 3.29
N PRO A 104 1.44 14.50 3.76
CA PRO A 104 2.12 15.49 2.94
C PRO A 104 2.76 14.89 1.68
N GLN A 105 3.27 13.66 1.78
CA GLN A 105 3.83 12.92 0.66
C GLN A 105 2.78 12.63 -0.43
N ALA A 106 1.56 12.25 -0.04
CA ALA A 106 0.47 12.06 -0.99
C ALA A 106 0.11 13.38 -1.68
N VAL A 107 0.00 14.48 -0.93
CA VAL A 107 -0.26 15.82 -1.51
C VAL A 107 0.82 16.19 -2.53
N CYS A 108 2.10 16.08 -2.16
CA CYS A 108 3.22 16.41 -3.05
C CYS A 108 3.25 15.51 -4.29
N SER A 109 2.97 14.22 -4.14
CA SER A 109 2.93 13.27 -5.25
C SER A 109 1.82 13.62 -6.25
N ILE A 110 0.62 13.98 -5.76
CA ILE A 110 -0.49 14.42 -6.62
C ILE A 110 -0.17 15.77 -7.27
N ALA A 111 0.43 16.70 -6.52
CA ALA A 111 0.80 18.03 -7.02
C ALA A 111 1.78 17.93 -8.19
N ALA A 112 2.80 17.08 -8.04
CA ALA A 112 3.77 16.81 -9.09
C ALA A 112 3.11 16.18 -10.33
N LYS A 113 2.20 15.22 -10.13
CA LYS A 113 1.48 14.55 -11.22
C LYS A 113 0.57 15.49 -12.00
N LEU A 114 -0.16 16.36 -11.30
CA LEU A 114 -1.12 17.30 -11.89
C LEU A 114 -0.46 18.60 -12.35
N ALA A 115 0.84 18.79 -12.09
CA ALA A 115 1.59 20.02 -12.36
C ALA A 115 0.93 21.28 -11.78
N ILE A 116 0.38 21.17 -10.57
CA ILE A 116 -0.24 22.29 -9.83
C ILE A 116 0.48 22.51 -8.49
N PRO A 117 0.37 23.71 -7.87
CA PRO A 117 0.98 23.98 -6.58
C PRO A 117 0.51 23.02 -5.47
N VAL A 118 1.40 22.73 -4.50
CA VAL A 118 1.11 21.84 -3.36
C VAL A 118 -0.07 22.35 -2.54
N GLU A 119 -0.14 23.65 -2.30
CA GLU A 119 -1.23 24.27 -1.54
C GLU A 119 -2.58 24.10 -2.24
N GLU A 120 -2.63 24.35 -3.55
CA GLU A 120 -3.84 24.15 -4.35
C GLU A 120 -4.24 22.66 -4.40
N THR A 121 -3.26 21.77 -4.45
CA THR A 121 -3.51 20.31 -4.37
C THR A 121 -4.15 19.93 -3.03
N ALA A 122 -3.61 20.41 -1.90
CA ALA A 122 -4.16 20.15 -0.58
C ALA A 122 -5.60 20.65 -0.46
N ARG A 123 -5.89 21.85 -0.97
CA ARG A 123 -7.26 22.40 -1.01
C ARG A 123 -8.20 21.54 -1.86
N ARG A 124 -7.76 21.07 -3.03
CA ARG A 124 -8.56 20.20 -3.91
C ARG A 124 -8.87 18.86 -3.27
N ILE A 125 -7.87 18.21 -2.66
CA ILE A 125 -8.07 16.94 -1.92
C ILE A 125 -9.05 17.17 -0.77
N SER A 126 -8.87 18.25 -0.01
CA SER A 126 -9.76 18.57 1.11
C SER A 126 -11.20 18.79 0.65
N ARG A 127 -11.42 19.60 -0.40
CA ARG A 127 -12.75 19.79 -1.00
C ARG A 127 -13.33 18.49 -1.53
N PHE A 128 -12.52 17.63 -2.16
CA PHE A 128 -12.99 16.37 -2.73
C PHE A 128 -13.63 15.45 -1.67
N PHE A 129 -13.03 15.36 -0.49
CA PHE A 129 -13.58 14.59 0.63
C PHE A 129 -14.74 15.30 1.34
N ILE A 130 -14.59 16.60 1.64
CA ILE A 130 -15.63 17.38 2.34
C ILE A 130 -16.94 17.42 1.53
N SER A 131 -16.85 17.63 0.21
CA SER A 131 -18.03 17.63 -0.68
C SER A 131 -18.78 16.29 -0.75
N ARG A 132 -18.15 15.20 -0.27
CA ARG A 132 -18.73 13.85 -0.22
C ARG A 132 -19.11 13.41 1.19
N GLY A 133 -19.18 14.34 2.15
CA GLY A 133 -19.68 14.08 3.50
C GLY A 133 -18.61 13.79 4.55
N VAL A 134 -17.31 13.89 4.22
CA VAL A 134 -16.26 13.80 5.25
C VAL A 134 -16.31 15.04 6.14
N ARG A 135 -16.38 14.85 7.46
CA ARG A 135 -16.51 15.97 8.41
C ARG A 135 -15.22 16.79 8.51
N HIS A 136 -14.08 16.12 8.64
CA HIS A 136 -12.77 16.78 8.76
C HIS A 136 -11.72 16.10 7.90
N VAL A 137 -10.89 16.93 7.26
CA VAL A 137 -9.69 16.48 6.56
C VAL A 137 -8.49 17.06 7.31
N VAL A 138 -7.58 16.19 7.76
CA VAL A 138 -6.45 16.56 8.63
C VAL A 138 -5.12 16.17 7.98
N ASP A 139 -4.07 16.93 8.29
CA ASP A 139 -2.73 16.68 7.77
C ASP A 139 -1.93 15.80 8.77
N SER A 140 -1.30 14.73 8.28
CA SER A 140 -0.53 13.81 9.13
C SER A 140 0.81 14.38 9.64
N SER A 141 1.22 15.56 9.18
CA SER A 141 2.35 16.31 9.73
C SER A 141 2.18 16.62 11.20
N PHE A 142 0.95 16.82 11.68
CA PHE A 142 0.67 16.98 13.10
C PHE A 142 1.13 15.74 13.90
N GLY A 143 0.69 14.55 13.49
CA GLY A 143 1.15 13.29 14.09
C GLY A 143 2.65 13.07 13.93
N ARG A 144 3.23 13.51 12.79
CA ARG A 144 4.69 13.45 12.57
C ARG A 144 5.47 14.29 13.58
N GLN A 145 4.97 15.46 13.96
CA GLN A 145 5.66 16.29 14.97
C GLN A 145 5.71 15.58 16.32
N PHE A 146 4.60 14.95 16.75
CA PHE A 146 4.63 14.11 17.96
C PHE A 146 5.63 12.97 17.85
N CYS A 147 5.64 12.25 16.73
CA CYS A 147 6.60 11.17 16.51
C CYS A 147 8.05 11.66 16.62
N LEU A 148 8.37 12.85 16.07
CA LEU A 148 9.71 13.41 16.11
C LEU A 148 10.12 13.79 17.54
N SER A 149 9.24 14.48 18.28
CA SER A 149 9.51 14.84 19.68
C SER A 149 9.72 13.60 20.55
N LEU A 150 8.83 12.61 20.46
CA LEU A 150 8.95 11.36 21.22
C LEU A 150 10.18 10.54 20.83
N LEU A 151 10.57 10.58 19.55
CA LEU A 151 11.79 9.90 19.09
C LEU A 151 13.05 10.57 19.63
N MET A 152 13.06 11.90 19.78
CA MET A 152 14.18 12.61 20.40
C MET A 152 14.32 12.22 21.88
N GLU A 153 13.21 12.18 22.62
CA GLU A 153 13.20 11.70 24.02
C GLU A 153 13.67 10.24 24.11
N GLU A 154 13.22 9.37 23.21
CA GLU A 154 13.68 7.98 23.15
C GLU A 154 15.19 7.90 22.89
N MET A 155 15.71 8.65 21.91
CA MET A 155 17.13 8.68 21.58
C MET A 155 18.02 9.07 22.77
N GLU A 156 17.57 10.01 23.60
CA GLU A 156 18.27 10.43 24.82
C GLU A 156 18.24 9.37 25.92
N SER A 157 17.11 8.66 26.06
CA SER A 157 16.91 7.61 27.07
C SER A 157 17.61 6.28 26.74
N VAL A 158 17.84 5.99 25.45
CA VAL A 158 18.37 4.71 24.99
C VAL A 158 19.89 4.63 25.24
N PRO A 159 20.38 3.57 25.94
CA PRO A 159 21.81 3.37 26.19
C PRO A 159 22.63 3.30 24.91
N SER A 160 23.88 3.76 24.95
CA SER A 160 24.81 3.70 23.82
C SER A 160 25.02 2.29 23.29
N THR A 161 24.91 1.27 24.13
CA THR A 161 25.02 -0.17 23.79
C THR A 161 23.87 -0.67 22.92
N SER A 162 22.71 0.00 22.94
CA SER A 162 21.53 -0.34 22.14
C SER A 162 21.43 0.46 20.84
N ARG A 163 22.46 1.24 20.49
CA ARG A 163 22.53 2.01 19.25
C ARG A 163 23.16 1.19 18.11
N PRO A 164 22.84 1.47 16.83
CA PRO A 164 21.96 2.54 16.35
C PRO A 164 20.48 2.27 16.62
N LEU A 165 19.72 3.31 16.96
CA LEU A 165 18.26 3.26 17.00
C LEU A 165 17.73 3.38 15.57
N LEU A 166 16.89 2.44 15.16
CA LEU A 166 16.32 2.33 13.82
C LEU A 166 14.90 2.86 13.82
N SER A 167 14.56 3.71 12.84
CA SER A 167 13.22 4.26 12.75
C SER A 167 12.17 3.18 12.42
N SER A 168 11.05 3.22 13.13
CA SER A 168 9.87 2.36 12.95
C SER A 168 8.81 2.98 12.03
N ALA A 169 9.03 4.20 11.50
CA ALA A 169 7.98 4.93 10.77
C ALA A 169 7.58 4.28 9.43
N CYS A 170 8.49 3.50 8.83
CA CYS A 170 8.30 2.78 7.58
C CYS A 170 7.84 1.33 7.85
N PRO A 171 6.57 0.99 7.57
CA PRO A 171 6.06 -0.37 7.83
C PRO A 171 6.76 -1.44 6.99
N GLY A 172 7.16 -1.14 5.75
CA GLY A 172 7.93 -2.08 4.92
C GLY A 172 9.29 -2.45 5.55
N PHE A 173 9.97 -1.48 6.17
CA PHE A 173 11.20 -1.74 6.91
C PHE A 173 10.96 -2.59 8.16
N VAL A 174 9.90 -2.29 8.92
CA VAL A 174 9.53 -3.08 10.10
C VAL A 174 9.23 -4.53 9.71
N CYS A 175 8.45 -4.74 8.65
CA CYS A 175 8.17 -6.08 8.13
C CYS A 175 9.43 -6.81 7.66
N TYR A 176 10.36 -6.12 6.98
CA TYR A 176 11.66 -6.68 6.61
C TYR A 176 12.47 -7.09 7.84
N ALA A 177 12.54 -6.21 8.86
CA ALA A 177 13.27 -6.50 10.08
C ALA A 177 12.70 -7.72 10.83
N GLU A 178 11.37 -7.79 10.96
CA GLU A 178 10.66 -8.92 11.58
C GLU A 178 10.88 -10.24 10.82
N LYS A 179 10.83 -10.22 9.49
CA LYS A 179 10.90 -11.45 8.66
C LYS A 179 12.32 -11.92 8.35
N SER A 180 13.27 -11.00 8.16
CA SER A 180 14.60 -11.34 7.64
C SER A 180 15.70 -11.36 8.70
N GLN A 181 15.66 -10.46 9.69
CA GLN A 181 16.76 -10.23 10.63
C GLN A 181 16.24 -9.88 12.04
N GLY A 182 15.29 -10.68 12.53
CA GLY A 182 14.54 -10.41 13.76
C GLY A 182 15.42 -10.13 14.98
N GLU A 183 16.33 -11.06 15.29
CA GLU A 183 17.21 -10.96 16.48
C GLU A 183 18.15 -9.74 16.45
N LEU A 184 18.55 -9.31 15.24
CA LEU A 184 19.54 -8.24 15.09
C LEU A 184 18.90 -6.84 15.00
N LEU A 185 17.76 -6.74 14.30
CA LEU A 185 17.16 -5.46 13.95
C LEU A 185 16.02 -5.09 14.89
N VAL A 186 15.13 -6.03 15.25
CA VAL A 186 13.94 -5.72 16.06
C VAL A 186 14.28 -5.09 17.42
N PRO A 187 15.29 -5.56 18.18
CA PRO A 187 15.67 -4.92 19.44
C PRO A 187 16.18 -3.48 19.30
N ARG A 188 16.56 -3.08 18.08
CA ARG A 188 17.07 -1.74 17.76
C ARG A 188 16.02 -0.84 17.12
N ILE A 189 14.79 -1.33 16.88
CA ILE A 189 13.71 -0.51 16.32
C ILE A 189 13.12 0.39 17.42
N SER A 190 12.93 1.66 17.08
CA SER A 190 12.23 2.64 17.90
C SER A 190 10.84 2.15 18.32
N LYS A 191 10.50 2.35 19.59
CA LYS A 191 9.18 2.03 20.13
C LYS A 191 8.11 3.04 19.72
N ILE A 192 8.52 4.18 19.17
CA ILE A 192 7.59 5.21 18.72
C ILE A 192 6.80 4.68 17.53
N ARG A 193 5.48 4.86 17.55
CA ARG A 193 4.61 4.44 16.44
C ARG A 193 4.77 5.35 15.22
N SER A 194 4.37 4.87 14.05
CA SER A 194 4.42 5.70 12.83
C SER A 194 3.42 6.88 12.89
N PRO A 195 3.62 7.94 12.10
CA PRO A 195 2.71 9.09 12.08
C PRO A 195 1.26 8.71 11.73
N GLN A 196 1.05 7.67 10.93
CA GLN A 196 -0.30 7.15 10.65
C GLN A 196 -0.95 6.62 11.92
N ALA A 197 -0.25 5.74 12.63
CA ALA A 197 -0.73 5.12 13.84
C ALA A 197 -0.95 6.14 14.97
N VAL A 198 -0.01 7.07 15.18
CA VAL A 198 -0.16 8.16 16.16
C VAL A 198 -1.38 9.02 15.83
N THR A 199 -1.56 9.39 14.56
CA THR A 199 -2.74 10.18 14.17
C THR A 199 -4.04 9.39 14.35
N GLY A 200 -4.06 8.09 14.03
CA GLY A 200 -5.22 7.23 14.26
C GLY A 200 -5.61 7.12 15.73
N ALA A 201 -4.62 6.91 16.61
CA ALA A 201 -4.83 6.91 18.05
C ALA A 201 -5.38 8.25 18.56
N LEU A 202 -4.84 9.38 18.07
CA LEU A 202 -5.35 10.71 18.42
C LEU A 202 -6.78 10.92 17.91
N VAL A 203 -7.09 10.53 16.67
CA VAL A 203 -8.44 10.65 16.13
C VAL A 203 -9.44 9.83 16.94
N LYS A 204 -9.16 8.54 17.20
CA LYS A 204 -10.10 7.65 17.87
C LYS A 204 -10.21 7.90 19.37
N ASN A 205 -9.19 8.45 20.04
CA ASN A 205 -9.25 8.77 21.46
C ASN A 205 -9.65 10.22 21.71
N TYR A 206 -8.88 11.19 21.19
CA TYR A 206 -9.11 12.61 21.50
C TYR A 206 -10.41 13.13 20.88
N LEU A 207 -10.73 12.76 19.62
CA LEU A 207 -12.00 13.23 19.03
C LEU A 207 -13.21 12.51 19.61
N ALA A 208 -13.10 11.24 20.00
CA ALA A 208 -14.18 10.53 20.72
C ALA A 208 -14.57 11.28 22.00
N LEU A 209 -13.56 11.65 22.82
CA LEU A 209 -13.77 12.44 24.02
C LEU A 209 -14.35 13.84 23.70
N LYS A 210 -13.79 14.54 22.70
CA LYS A 210 -14.21 15.89 22.34
C LYS A 210 -15.66 15.95 21.84
N TYR A 211 -16.08 14.97 21.05
CA TYR A 211 -17.43 14.90 20.49
C TYR A 211 -18.42 14.12 21.37
N LYS A 212 -17.97 13.56 22.49
CA LYS A 212 -18.76 12.72 23.40
C LYS A 212 -19.43 11.55 22.65
N ILE A 213 -18.63 10.83 21.88
CA ILE A 213 -19.04 9.66 21.08
C ILE A 213 -18.07 8.51 21.33
N GLU A 214 -18.51 7.30 21.06
CA GLU A 214 -17.66 6.11 21.18
C GLU A 214 -16.68 6.01 20.00
N PRO A 215 -15.47 5.45 20.18
CA PRO A 215 -14.50 5.28 19.10
C PRO A 215 -15.03 4.48 17.90
N CYS A 216 -15.98 3.56 18.13
CA CYS A 216 -16.65 2.78 17.07
C CYS A 216 -17.59 3.62 16.20
N GLN A 217 -17.98 4.81 16.65
CA GLN A 217 -18.84 5.74 15.90
C GLN A 217 -18.03 6.69 15.02
N ILE A 218 -16.69 6.66 15.12
CA ILE A 218 -15.77 7.44 14.31
C ILE A 218 -15.26 6.54 13.18
N PHE A 219 -15.40 6.98 11.94
CA PHE A 219 -14.68 6.42 10.81
C PHE A 219 -13.43 7.25 10.55
N HIS A 220 -12.26 6.60 10.54
CA HIS A 220 -10.98 7.22 10.26
C HIS A 220 -10.33 6.54 9.05
N ALA A 221 -10.22 7.28 7.95
CA ALA A 221 -9.47 6.85 6.78
C ALA A 221 -8.18 7.67 6.61
N THR A 222 -7.17 7.09 5.97
CA THR A 222 -5.92 7.80 5.66
C THR A 222 -5.62 7.78 4.17
N VAL A 223 -4.92 8.81 3.67
CA VAL A 223 -4.40 8.87 2.31
C VAL A 223 -2.89 8.83 2.37
N MET A 224 -2.31 7.74 1.88
CA MET A 224 -0.90 7.41 2.04
C MET A 224 -0.22 7.10 0.70
N PRO A 225 1.08 7.41 0.54
CA PRO A 225 1.83 7.15 -0.68
C PRO A 225 2.31 5.69 -0.80
N CYS A 226 1.95 4.80 0.12
CA CYS A 226 2.56 3.49 0.29
C CYS A 226 1.50 2.42 0.59
N PHE A 227 1.61 1.26 -0.05
CA PHE A 227 0.71 0.13 0.19
C PHE A 227 0.93 -0.53 1.56
N ASP A 228 2.17 -0.56 2.06
CA ASP A 228 2.47 -1.13 3.38
C ASP A 228 1.72 -0.42 4.51
N LYS A 229 1.27 0.82 4.30
CA LYS A 229 0.42 1.52 5.27
C LYS A 229 -0.96 0.87 5.43
N LYS A 230 -1.48 0.19 4.39
CA LYS A 230 -2.69 -0.64 4.48
C LYS A 230 -2.46 -1.87 5.36
N LEU A 231 -1.29 -2.49 5.24
CA LEU A 231 -0.89 -3.63 6.08
C LEU A 231 -0.69 -3.20 7.52
N GLU A 232 0.01 -2.08 7.74
CA GLU A 232 0.17 -1.49 9.07
C GLU A 232 -1.18 -1.25 9.75
N ALA A 233 -2.13 -0.61 9.08
CA ALA A 233 -3.47 -0.37 9.63
C ALA A 233 -4.27 -1.64 9.95
N SER A 234 -3.87 -2.79 9.39
CA SER A 234 -4.54 -4.07 9.61
C SER A 234 -3.90 -4.89 10.74
N ARG A 235 -2.77 -4.46 11.31
CA ARG A 235 -2.12 -5.21 12.40
C ARG A 235 -2.91 -5.10 13.70
N GLU A 236 -2.93 -6.19 14.46
CA GLU A 236 -3.62 -6.27 15.76
C GLU A 236 -3.05 -5.30 16.82
N GLN A 237 -1.82 -4.83 16.64
CA GLN A 237 -1.21 -3.84 17.54
C GLN A 237 -1.78 -2.42 17.39
N PHE A 238 -2.55 -2.14 16.32
CA PHE A 238 -3.14 -0.82 16.04
C PHE A 238 -4.65 -0.81 16.25
N LEU A 239 -5.06 -1.40 17.37
CA LEU A 239 -6.42 -1.34 17.91
C LEU A 239 -6.50 -0.34 19.06
N VAL A 240 -7.66 0.29 19.22
CA VAL A 240 -7.95 1.13 20.38
C VAL A 240 -7.84 0.24 21.64
N PRO A 241 -7.04 0.64 22.65
CA PRO A 241 -6.75 -0.20 23.82
C PRO A 241 -8.00 -0.77 24.48
N GLY A 242 -8.01 -2.07 24.75
CA GLY A 242 -9.14 -2.77 25.38
C GLY A 242 -10.32 -3.06 24.45
N THR A 243 -10.21 -2.80 23.15
CA THR A 243 -11.30 -3.02 22.18
C THR A 243 -10.82 -3.76 20.93
N LYS A 244 -11.74 -4.16 20.06
CA LYS A 244 -11.45 -4.69 18.71
C LYS A 244 -11.54 -3.62 17.61
N ILE A 245 -11.60 -2.34 17.99
CA ILE A 245 -11.80 -1.22 17.07
C ILE A 245 -10.44 -0.81 16.52
N ARG A 246 -10.32 -0.68 15.19
CA ARG A 246 -9.08 -0.22 14.55
C ARG A 246 -8.86 1.27 14.78
N GLU A 247 -7.60 1.66 14.97
CA GLU A 247 -7.20 3.07 15.03
C GLU A 247 -7.32 3.75 13.65
N THR A 248 -7.13 2.98 12.57
CA THR A 248 -7.33 3.40 11.18
C THR A 248 -8.20 2.35 10.47
N ASP A 249 -9.39 2.75 10.03
CA ASP A 249 -10.38 1.82 9.46
C ASP A 249 -10.09 1.49 7.98
N CYS A 250 -9.52 2.44 7.24
CA CYS A 250 -9.20 2.27 5.83
C CYS A 250 -8.02 3.15 5.39
N VAL A 251 -7.09 2.59 4.61
CA VAL A 251 -6.01 3.37 3.98
C VAL A 251 -6.22 3.41 2.47
N VAL A 252 -6.24 4.60 1.90
CA VAL A 252 -6.35 4.85 0.46
C VAL A 252 -4.97 5.24 -0.07
N SER A 253 -4.50 4.56 -1.13
CA SER A 253 -3.25 4.96 -1.77
C SER A 253 -3.46 6.18 -2.67
N THR A 254 -2.42 7.01 -2.80
CA THR A 254 -2.42 8.22 -3.64
C THR A 254 -2.95 7.97 -5.07
N GLY A 255 -2.61 6.82 -5.67
CA GLY A 255 -3.03 6.44 -7.03
C GLY A 255 -4.56 6.38 -7.20
N HIS A 256 -5.29 5.96 -6.17
CA HIS A 256 -6.75 5.90 -6.24
C HIS A 256 -7.39 7.30 -6.34
N LEU A 257 -6.77 8.34 -5.75
CA LEU A 257 -7.33 9.69 -5.76
C LEU A 257 -7.13 10.43 -7.08
N ILE A 258 -6.07 10.11 -7.82
CA ILE A 258 -5.78 10.74 -9.12
C ILE A 258 -6.55 10.07 -10.28
N GLY A 259 -7.47 9.14 -9.97
CA GLY A 259 -8.17 8.38 -11.01
C GLY A 259 -7.22 7.51 -11.82
N GLU A 260 -6.06 7.14 -11.27
CA GLU A 260 -5.26 6.05 -11.82
C GLU A 260 -5.99 4.75 -11.49
N SER A 261 -7.03 4.48 -12.28
CA SER A 261 -7.78 3.23 -12.25
C SER A 261 -6.85 2.03 -12.38
N GLY A 262 -5.60 2.22 -12.85
CA GLY A 262 -4.50 1.25 -12.98
C GLY A 262 -3.78 0.80 -11.71
N GLY A 263 -3.98 1.45 -10.56
CA GLY A 263 -3.13 1.27 -9.36
C GLY A 263 -3.56 0.16 -8.39
N SER A 264 -4.77 -0.39 -8.54
CA SER A 264 -5.19 -1.61 -7.84
C SER A 264 -4.90 -2.84 -8.71
N SER A 265 -4.84 -4.04 -8.10
CA SER A 265 -4.91 -5.29 -8.86
C SER A 265 -6.11 -5.26 -9.82
N GLY A 266 -5.87 -5.58 -11.09
CA GLY A 266 -6.88 -5.49 -12.15
C GLY A 266 -7.25 -4.08 -12.63
N GLY A 267 -6.64 -3.05 -12.07
CA GLY A 267 -6.91 -1.68 -12.41
C GLY A 267 -6.53 -1.31 -13.85
N TYR A 268 -5.42 -1.88 -14.34
CA TYR A 268 -4.94 -1.65 -15.69
C TYR A 268 -5.93 -2.23 -16.72
N ALA A 269 -6.47 -3.42 -16.43
CA ALA A 269 -7.53 -4.05 -17.20
C ALA A 269 -8.79 -3.17 -17.27
N TYR A 270 -9.21 -2.61 -16.14
CA TYR A 270 -10.35 -1.69 -16.08
C TYR A 270 -10.09 -0.40 -16.86
N ARG A 271 -8.88 0.18 -16.76
CA ARG A 271 -8.50 1.36 -17.52
C ARG A 271 -8.51 1.11 -19.03
N VAL A 272 -7.95 -0.01 -19.48
CA VAL A 272 -7.98 -0.42 -20.89
C VAL A 272 -9.41 -0.57 -21.38
N ALA A 273 -10.29 -1.21 -20.59
CA ALA A 273 -11.71 -1.32 -20.93
C ALA A 273 -12.39 0.05 -21.03
N MET A 274 -12.13 0.99 -20.10
CA MET A 274 -12.67 2.35 -20.15
C MET A 274 -12.19 3.16 -21.35
N ASP A 275 -10.88 3.13 -21.65
CA ASP A 275 -10.32 3.84 -22.79
C ASP A 275 -10.85 3.27 -24.11
N TYR A 276 -11.05 1.95 -24.19
CA TYR A 276 -11.66 1.28 -25.35
C TYR A 276 -13.14 1.63 -25.50
N ALA A 277 -13.91 1.60 -24.41
CA ALA A 277 -15.31 2.01 -24.38
C ALA A 277 -15.49 3.46 -24.83
N SER A 278 -14.68 4.38 -24.31
CA SER A 278 -14.70 5.79 -24.71
C SER A 278 -14.34 5.99 -26.18
N LYS A 279 -13.34 5.25 -26.69
CA LYS A 279 -12.89 5.36 -28.08
C LYS A 279 -13.92 4.86 -29.10
N TYR A 280 -14.74 3.87 -28.73
CA TYR A 280 -15.68 3.21 -29.64
C TYR A 280 -17.15 3.40 -29.24
N ASN A 281 -17.47 4.39 -28.40
CA ASN A 281 -18.81 4.65 -27.88
C ASN A 281 -19.48 3.40 -27.26
N GLY A 282 -18.69 2.57 -26.59
CA GLY A 282 -19.15 1.34 -25.95
C GLY A 282 -19.54 1.51 -24.48
N THR A 283 -20.31 0.56 -23.96
CA THR A 283 -20.67 0.40 -22.55
C THR A 283 -19.90 -0.76 -21.93
N ILE A 284 -19.56 -0.66 -20.64
CA ILE A 284 -18.79 -1.70 -19.94
C ILE A 284 -19.75 -2.55 -19.10
N ASN A 285 -19.81 -3.84 -19.38
CA ASN A 285 -20.43 -4.83 -18.51
C ASN A 285 -19.36 -5.55 -17.68
N THR A 286 -19.70 -5.82 -16.43
CA THR A 286 -18.81 -6.49 -15.47
C THR A 286 -19.50 -7.74 -14.96
N SER A 287 -18.85 -8.90 -15.07
CA SER A 287 -19.38 -10.19 -14.61
C SER A 287 -18.34 -10.97 -13.81
N GLN A 288 -18.77 -11.68 -12.77
CA GLN A 288 -17.83 -12.43 -11.93
C GLN A 288 -17.67 -13.86 -12.45
N LEU A 289 -16.46 -14.21 -12.91
CA LEU A 289 -16.15 -15.56 -13.43
C LEU A 289 -15.94 -16.56 -12.31
N ASN A 290 -15.26 -16.15 -11.23
CA ASN A 290 -15.08 -16.93 -10.01
C ASN A 290 -14.64 -16.04 -8.83
N LYS A 291 -14.36 -16.64 -7.67
CA LYS A 291 -13.94 -15.92 -6.45
C LYS A 291 -12.72 -15.02 -6.65
N ASN A 292 -11.86 -15.33 -7.62
CA ASN A 292 -10.58 -14.66 -7.87
C ASN A 292 -10.51 -14.07 -9.29
N MET A 293 -11.61 -14.02 -10.05
CA MET A 293 -11.62 -13.44 -11.40
C MET A 293 -12.94 -12.75 -11.74
N GLU A 294 -12.81 -11.58 -12.34
CA GLU A 294 -13.85 -10.70 -12.85
C GLU A 294 -13.61 -10.48 -14.34
N LEU A 295 -14.66 -10.54 -15.16
CA LEU A 295 -14.62 -10.28 -16.59
C LEU A 295 -15.24 -8.92 -16.88
N LEU A 296 -14.53 -8.11 -17.66
CA LEU A 296 -14.99 -6.84 -18.18
C LEU A 296 -15.24 -7.00 -19.69
N GLU A 297 -16.46 -6.73 -20.12
CA GLU A 297 -16.84 -6.75 -21.53
C GLU A 297 -17.20 -5.34 -21.97
N VAL A 298 -16.52 -4.83 -23.00
CA VAL A 298 -16.88 -3.57 -23.66
C VAL A 298 -17.80 -3.91 -24.82
N LEU A 299 -19.01 -3.37 -24.81
CA LEU A 299 -20.07 -3.63 -25.80
C LEU A 299 -20.37 -2.36 -26.60
N ALA A 300 -20.63 -2.47 -27.90
CA ALA A 300 -21.27 -1.39 -28.67
C ALA A 300 -22.53 -1.95 -29.33
N GLY A 301 -23.70 -1.64 -28.75
CA GLY A 301 -24.94 -2.35 -29.08
C GLY A 301 -24.86 -3.80 -28.59
N ASP A 302 -25.12 -4.76 -29.48
CA ASP A 302 -25.08 -6.20 -29.19
C ASP A 302 -23.70 -6.85 -29.47
N GLU A 303 -22.72 -6.07 -29.94
CA GLU A 303 -21.38 -6.57 -30.30
C GLU A 303 -20.36 -6.37 -29.17
N ILE A 304 -19.61 -7.43 -28.84
CA ILE A 304 -18.53 -7.38 -27.84
C ILE A 304 -17.24 -6.91 -28.51
N LEU A 305 -16.81 -5.71 -28.17
CA LEU A 305 -15.61 -5.06 -28.70
C LEU A 305 -14.33 -5.50 -27.99
N LEU A 306 -14.40 -5.79 -26.69
CA LEU A 306 -13.24 -6.17 -25.89
C LEU A 306 -13.67 -7.00 -24.69
N ARG A 307 -12.96 -8.10 -24.44
CA ARG A 307 -13.04 -8.87 -23.19
C ARG A 307 -11.73 -8.71 -22.43
N VAL A 308 -11.82 -8.37 -21.15
CA VAL A 308 -10.66 -8.25 -20.26
C VAL A 308 -10.93 -9.01 -18.97
N ALA A 309 -10.09 -10.00 -18.67
CA ALA A 309 -10.15 -10.69 -17.39
C ALA A 309 -9.28 -9.96 -16.35
N LYS A 310 -9.88 -9.64 -15.22
CA LYS A 310 -9.26 -9.12 -14.01
C LYS A 310 -9.15 -10.26 -13.01
N GLY A 311 -7.92 -10.73 -12.78
CA GLY A 311 -7.66 -11.75 -11.76
C GLY A 311 -7.01 -11.18 -10.50
N PHE A 312 -7.35 -11.79 -9.37
CA PHE A 312 -6.93 -11.41 -8.03
C PHE A 312 -6.03 -12.52 -7.44
N GLY A 313 -4.84 -12.16 -6.94
CA GLY A 313 -3.90 -13.07 -6.29
C GLY A 313 -2.93 -13.84 -7.22
N GLY A 314 -1.80 -14.30 -6.67
CA GLY A 314 -0.66 -14.89 -7.42
C GLY A 314 -0.87 -16.30 -8.00
N ARG A 315 -2.03 -16.93 -7.84
CA ARG A 315 -2.35 -18.28 -8.35
C ARG A 315 -3.08 -18.27 -9.70
N MET A 316 -2.82 -17.27 -10.56
CA MET A 316 -3.43 -17.22 -11.90
C MET A 316 -2.76 -18.13 -12.93
N ALA A 317 -1.51 -18.55 -12.69
CA ALA A 317 -0.70 -19.27 -13.69
C ALA A 317 -1.08 -20.74 -13.92
N THR A 318 -2.00 -21.31 -13.14
CA THR A 318 -2.34 -22.75 -13.22
C THR A 318 -3.61 -23.06 -14.01
N THR A 319 -4.21 -22.09 -14.69
CA THR A 319 -5.48 -22.28 -15.43
C THR A 319 -5.34 -21.92 -16.91
N GLU A 320 -4.34 -22.46 -17.60
CA GLU A 320 -4.15 -22.30 -19.06
C GLU A 320 -5.42 -22.65 -19.85
N SER A 321 -6.16 -23.68 -19.44
CA SER A 321 -7.38 -24.13 -20.13
C SER A 321 -8.58 -23.17 -20.06
N LYS A 322 -8.52 -22.10 -19.25
CA LYS A 322 -9.55 -21.05 -19.18
C LYS A 322 -9.06 -19.67 -19.62
N LEU A 323 -7.77 -19.51 -19.89
CA LEU A 323 -7.16 -18.27 -20.37
C LEU A 323 -7.38 -18.06 -21.88
N GLU A 324 -7.63 -19.14 -22.64
CA GLU A 324 -7.93 -19.06 -24.08
C GLU A 324 -9.17 -18.20 -24.39
N THR A 325 -10.11 -18.07 -23.45
CA THR A 325 -11.31 -17.21 -23.61
C THR A 325 -11.05 -15.72 -23.31
N ALA A 326 -9.91 -15.39 -22.71
CA ALA A 326 -9.58 -14.06 -22.18
C ALA A 326 -8.53 -13.29 -22.99
N PHE A 327 -7.94 -13.90 -24.03
CA PHE A 327 -7.01 -13.22 -24.92
C PHE A 327 -7.72 -12.55 -26.09
N VAL A 328 -7.16 -11.42 -26.49
CA VAL A 328 -7.58 -10.50 -27.56
C VAL A 328 -7.92 -11.26 -28.85
N HIS A 329 -9.19 -11.62 -29.03
CA HIS A 329 -9.71 -11.95 -30.35
C HIS A 329 -9.92 -10.63 -31.10
N ARG A 330 -8.97 -10.32 -31.97
CA ARG A 330 -9.08 -9.27 -32.97
C ARG A 330 -10.23 -9.62 -33.93
N LEU A 331 -11.45 -9.20 -33.64
CA LEU A 331 -12.55 -9.20 -34.61
C LEU A 331 -12.61 -7.81 -35.26
N ARG A 332 -11.82 -7.63 -36.31
CA ARG A 332 -12.14 -6.74 -37.43
C ARG A 332 -11.37 -7.20 -38.66
N SER A 333 -12.05 -7.96 -39.51
CA SER A 333 -11.80 -7.98 -40.95
C SER A 333 -12.78 -7.01 -41.61
N ARG A 334 -12.35 -5.75 -41.75
CA ARG A 334 -12.71 -4.80 -42.81
C ARG A 334 -11.83 -3.58 -42.65
#